data_AF-A0A9L0SLK2-F1
#
_entry.id   AF-A0A9L0SLK2-F1
#
_cell.length_a   1.000
_cell.length_b   1.000
_cell.length_c   1.000
_cell.angle_alpha   90.00
_cell.angle_beta   90.00
_cell.angle_gamma   90.00
#
_symmetry.space_group_name_H-M   'P 1'
#
loop_
_entity.id
_entity.type
_entity.pdbx_description
1 polymer ?
#
loop_
_entity_poly.entity_id
_entity_poly.type
_entity_poly.pdbx_seq_one_letter_code
_entity_poly.pdbx_strand_id
1 'polypeptide(L)'
;MGRLRFLQLGPASRPTALLVGLGWREGRKQAQGLWKASTRGFPLFPCPAQCPPACRGRETCGHTGQCSRMGFPKRRVLGGCAIDFPWDVSLLAQGKFEMMNMDMKLGTTLKIKGKIANDAEGFVINLGQGADKLNLHFNPRFCESTIVCNSRDGDSWGKEQRENHICFSPGSEVKFTVTFESDGFKVKLPDGHLLTFPNRLGHSHLSYLSVQGGFSVCSFKLQ
;
A
#
# COMPACT_ATOMS: atom_id res chain seq x y z
N MET A 1 -14.91 3.09 -54.35
CA MET A 1 -16.32 3.07 -53.91
C MET A 1 -16.57 1.78 -53.15
N GLY A 2 -17.02 1.83 -51.89
CA GLY A 2 -17.26 0.64 -51.07
C GLY A 2 -17.54 1.00 -49.61
N ARG A 3 -18.79 1.35 -49.33
CA ARG A 3 -19.36 1.97 -48.12
C ARG A 3 -19.04 1.25 -46.79
N LEU A 4 -18.60 2.02 -45.79
CA LEU A 4 -18.74 1.70 -44.38
C LEU A 4 -20.24 1.56 -44.02
N ARG A 5 -20.61 0.46 -43.34
CA ARG A 5 -21.89 0.36 -42.63
C ARG A 5 -21.67 0.69 -41.16
N PHE A 6 -22.30 1.77 -40.71
CA PHE A 6 -22.49 2.11 -39.31
C PHE A 6 -23.49 1.12 -38.69
N LEU A 7 -23.14 0.53 -37.55
CA LEU A 7 -24.10 -0.14 -36.67
C LEU A 7 -24.64 0.91 -35.69
N GLN A 8 -25.93 1.23 -35.83
CA GLN A 8 -26.70 2.03 -34.87
C GLN A 8 -26.92 1.22 -33.59
N LEU A 9 -26.53 1.81 -32.46
CA LEU A 9 -26.94 1.37 -31.12
C LEU A 9 -28.34 1.93 -30.84
N GLY A 10 -29.34 1.04 -30.72
CA GLY A 10 -30.67 1.37 -30.21
C GLY A 10 -30.72 1.30 -28.68
N PRO A 11 -31.57 2.09 -28.00
CA PRO A 11 -31.69 2.05 -26.54
C PRO A 11 -32.65 0.94 -26.11
N ALA A 12 -32.21 0.06 -25.21
CA ALA A 12 -33.07 -0.97 -24.62
C ALA A 12 -33.26 -0.72 -23.10
N SER A 13 -34.43 -0.15 -22.80
CA SER A 13 -35.34 -0.42 -21.67
C SER A 13 -34.80 -0.85 -20.30
N ARG A 14 -35.12 -0.02 -19.30
CA ARG A 14 -35.06 -0.30 -17.85
C ARG A 14 -36.04 -1.40 -17.43
N PRO A 15 -35.72 -2.24 -16.43
CA PRO A 15 -36.72 -2.99 -15.69
C PRO A 15 -37.28 -2.20 -14.50
N THR A 16 -38.59 -2.30 -14.39
CA THR A 16 -39.52 -1.73 -13.42
C THR A 16 -39.33 -2.28 -12.01
N ALA A 17 -39.38 -1.42 -10.99
CA ALA A 17 -39.49 -1.82 -9.60
C ALA A 17 -40.91 -2.33 -9.29
N LEU A 18 -41.04 -3.57 -8.81
CA LEU A 18 -42.30 -4.11 -8.31
C LEU A 18 -42.38 -3.87 -6.80
N LEU A 19 -43.29 -2.99 -6.39
CA LEU A 19 -43.80 -2.86 -5.02
C LEU A 19 -44.82 -3.97 -4.77
N VAL A 20 -44.60 -4.79 -3.74
CA VAL A 20 -45.67 -5.55 -3.09
C VAL A 20 -45.57 -5.27 -1.59
N GLY A 21 -46.61 -4.64 -1.06
CA GLY A 21 -46.76 -4.37 0.35
C GLY A 21 -47.59 -5.42 1.09
N LEU A 22 -47.62 -5.20 2.41
CA LEU A 22 -48.62 -5.63 3.40
C LEU A 22 -48.43 -7.01 4.05
N GLY A 23 -48.05 -6.95 5.32
CA GLY A 23 -48.13 -8.03 6.30
C GLY A 23 -47.99 -7.49 7.72
N TRP A 24 -48.94 -6.65 8.15
CA TRP A 24 -49.12 -6.26 9.55
C TRP A 24 -49.72 -7.43 10.33
N ARG A 25 -49.09 -7.86 11.42
CA ARG A 25 -49.78 -8.49 12.56
C ARG A 25 -49.19 -8.04 13.89
N GLU A 26 -50.13 -7.69 14.75
CA GLU A 26 -50.02 -7.18 16.10
C GLU A 26 -49.58 -8.27 17.11
N GLY A 27 -48.80 -7.87 18.10
CA GLY A 27 -48.40 -8.75 19.21
C GLY A 27 -47.84 -7.96 20.39
N ARG A 28 -48.72 -7.31 21.15
CA ARG A 28 -48.42 -6.69 22.45
C ARG A 28 -48.19 -7.77 23.52
N LYS A 29 -47.10 -7.65 24.29
CA LYS A 29 -47.10 -7.93 25.73
C LYS A 29 -46.28 -6.87 26.46
N GLN A 30 -46.93 -6.25 27.45
CA GLN A 30 -46.39 -5.29 28.40
C GLN A 30 -45.38 -5.95 29.35
N ALA A 31 -44.32 -5.22 29.69
CA ALA A 31 -43.78 -5.20 31.05
C ALA A 31 -43.20 -3.81 31.31
N GLN A 32 -43.83 -3.12 32.26
CA GLN A 32 -43.42 -1.80 32.75
C GLN A 32 -42.21 -1.95 33.68
N GLY A 33 -41.22 -1.08 33.52
CA GLY A 33 -40.09 -0.95 34.42
C GLY A 33 -39.56 0.48 34.37
N LEU A 34 -40.01 1.30 35.33
CA LEU A 34 -39.57 2.66 35.59
C LEU A 34 -38.03 2.77 35.66
N TRP A 35 -37.45 3.77 34.99
CA TRP A 35 -36.38 4.58 35.57
C TRP A 35 -36.55 6.05 35.16
N LYS A 36 -36.77 6.89 36.17
CA LYS A 36 -36.81 8.35 36.08
C LYS A 36 -35.42 8.86 35.70
N ALA A 37 -35.35 9.77 34.74
CA ALA A 37 -34.19 10.64 34.57
C ALA A 37 -33.99 11.46 35.86
N SER A 38 -32.82 11.32 36.47
CA SER A 38 -32.40 12.11 37.63
C SER A 38 -31.15 12.89 37.25
N THR A 39 -31.35 14.13 36.84
CA THR A 39 -30.32 15.19 36.86
C THR A 39 -29.92 15.45 38.31
N ARG A 40 -28.77 14.91 38.74
CA ARG A 40 -28.08 15.36 39.96
C ARG A 40 -26.61 15.52 39.63
N GLY A 41 -26.12 16.75 39.79
CA GLY A 41 -24.71 17.07 39.71
C GLY A 41 -23.92 16.22 40.70
N PHE A 42 -22.75 15.77 40.27
CA PHE A 42 -21.80 15.09 41.13
C PHE A 42 -21.24 16.09 42.16
N PRO A 43 -21.11 15.72 43.43
CA PRO A 43 -20.38 16.53 44.40
C PRO A 43 -18.89 16.51 44.05
N LEU A 44 -18.28 17.68 43.95
CA LEU A 44 -16.83 17.83 43.93
C LEU A 44 -16.31 17.49 45.32
N PHE A 45 -15.67 16.33 45.46
CA PHE A 45 -14.90 16.03 46.66
C PHE A 45 -13.59 16.82 46.63
N PRO A 46 -13.22 17.52 47.71
CA PRO A 46 -11.90 18.13 47.81
C PRO A 46 -10.83 17.04 47.90
N CYS A 47 -9.73 17.26 47.18
CA CYS A 47 -8.55 16.41 47.18
C CYS A 47 -7.97 16.29 48.61
N PRO A 48 -7.61 15.10 49.12
CA PRO A 48 -6.98 14.96 50.42
C PRO A 48 -5.68 15.76 50.51
N ALA A 49 -5.40 16.38 51.67
CA ALA A 49 -4.28 17.29 51.92
C ALA A 49 -2.87 16.67 51.84
N GLN A 50 -2.72 15.47 51.27
CA GLN A 50 -1.46 14.73 51.19
C GLN A 50 -0.92 14.60 49.76
N CYS A 51 -1.53 15.28 48.78
CA CYS A 51 -0.95 15.38 47.44
C CYS A 51 0.16 16.45 47.37
N PRO A 52 1.33 16.15 46.76
CA PRO A 52 2.37 17.15 46.50
C PRO A 52 1.85 18.33 45.64
N PRO A 53 2.43 19.54 45.73
CA PRO A 53 1.94 20.75 45.06
C PRO A 53 1.81 20.68 43.53
N ALA A 54 2.39 19.65 42.89
CA ALA A 54 2.52 19.51 41.45
C ALA A 54 1.22 19.07 40.71
N CYS A 55 0.12 18.80 41.43
CA CYS A 55 -1.12 18.28 40.82
C CYS A 55 -2.26 19.31 40.70
N ARG A 56 -2.01 20.61 40.85
CA ARG A 56 -3.03 21.62 40.54
C ARG A 56 -3.17 21.80 39.02
N GLY A 57 -4.34 21.49 38.47
CA GLY A 57 -4.79 22.04 37.19
C GLY A 57 -4.70 21.14 35.94
N ARG A 58 -4.86 19.82 36.03
CA ARG A 58 -5.12 19.00 34.84
C ARG A 58 -6.05 17.84 35.15
N GLU A 59 -7.28 17.94 34.65
CA GLU A 59 -8.35 16.97 34.84
C GLU A 59 -8.08 15.71 34.01
N THR A 60 -7.90 14.59 34.71
CA THR A 60 -8.53 13.27 34.52
C THR A 60 -7.61 12.17 35.08
N CYS A 61 -7.88 11.74 36.31
CA CYS A 61 -7.32 10.50 36.84
C CYS A 61 -8.32 9.37 36.55
N GLY A 62 -7.95 8.43 35.69
CA GLY A 62 -8.68 7.17 35.50
C GLY A 62 -8.61 6.29 36.76
N HIS A 63 -9.62 5.44 36.94
CA HIS A 63 -9.94 4.66 38.14
C HIS A 63 -8.92 3.59 38.60
N THR A 64 -7.67 3.62 38.14
CA THR A 64 -6.64 2.66 38.53
C THR A 64 -5.37 3.42 38.90
N GLY A 65 -5.18 3.72 40.19
CA GLY A 65 -4.12 4.56 40.71
C GLY A 65 -2.70 4.06 40.43
N GLN A 66 -2.14 4.40 39.27
CA GLN A 66 -0.70 4.33 39.00
C GLN A 66 -0.21 5.62 38.34
N CYS A 67 0.78 6.25 38.97
CA CYS A 67 1.45 7.46 38.50
C CYS A 67 2.74 7.04 37.76
N SER A 68 2.75 7.10 36.43
CA SER A 68 3.94 6.78 35.63
C SER A 68 4.76 8.04 35.35
N ARG A 69 5.95 8.09 35.96
CA ARG A 69 7.02 9.07 35.72
C ARG A 69 7.53 8.92 34.28
N MET A 70 7.45 9.97 33.46
CA MET A 70 8.12 10.01 32.15
C MET A 70 9.55 10.55 32.32
N GLY A 71 10.54 9.72 32.00
CA GLY A 71 11.96 10.05 31.93
C GLY A 71 12.78 8.89 31.35
N PHE A 72 13.20 9.04 30.09
CA PHE A 72 14.06 8.20 29.23
C PHE A 72 15.33 7.58 29.90
N PRO A 73 16.11 6.68 29.25
CA PRO A 73 15.81 5.72 28.17
C PRO A 73 16.28 4.28 28.50
N LYS A 74 15.70 3.25 27.87
CA LYS A 74 16.46 2.04 27.44
C LYS A 74 15.69 1.30 26.35
N ARG A 75 16.41 1.03 25.25
CA ARG A 75 16.01 0.14 24.16
C ARG A 75 15.46 -1.18 24.71
N ARG A 76 14.33 -1.60 24.18
CA ARG A 76 14.08 -3.01 23.87
C ARG A 76 13.30 -3.05 22.58
N VAL A 77 13.99 -3.41 21.50
CA VAL A 77 13.39 -3.78 20.21
C VAL A 77 12.64 -5.08 20.47
N LEU A 78 11.33 -5.06 20.29
CA LEU A 78 10.54 -6.25 20.02
C LEU A 78 9.66 -5.92 18.81
N GLY A 79 9.92 -6.67 17.75
CA GLY A 79 9.32 -6.49 16.44
C GLY A 79 7.81 -6.62 16.46
N GLY A 80 7.19 -5.80 15.63
CA GLY A 80 5.77 -5.80 15.35
C GLY A 80 5.54 -4.69 14.34
N CYS A 81 5.56 -5.02 13.05
CA CYS A 81 5.14 -4.11 12.01
C CYS A 81 3.61 -4.00 12.13
N ALA A 82 3.15 -3.10 13.00
CA ALA A 82 1.75 -2.74 13.10
C ALA A 82 1.45 -1.75 11.97
N ILE A 83 0.68 -2.24 11.00
CA ILE A 83 -0.11 -1.46 10.07
C ILE A 83 -1.08 -0.58 10.86
N ASP A 84 -0.71 0.67 11.11
CA ASP A 84 -1.68 1.71 11.43
C ASP A 84 -1.44 2.85 10.43
N PHE A 85 -2.39 3.02 9.50
CA PHE A 85 -2.49 4.19 8.66
C PHE A 85 -3.39 5.22 9.36
N PRO A 86 -2.84 6.24 10.05
CA PRO A 86 -3.50 7.52 10.18
C PRO A 86 -3.05 8.41 9.02
N TRP A 87 -4.05 8.86 8.26
CA TRP A 87 -3.95 9.79 7.14
C TRP A 87 -3.50 11.19 7.62
N ASP A 88 -2.25 11.37 8.02
CA ASP A 88 -1.67 12.73 8.01
C ASP A 88 -0.89 12.93 6.70
N VAL A 89 -1.63 13.43 5.71
CA VAL A 89 -1.22 13.59 4.31
C VAL A 89 -0.35 14.84 4.19
N SER A 90 0.84 14.79 4.79
CA SER A 90 1.70 15.97 4.88
C SER A 90 3.18 15.65 4.67
N LEU A 91 3.56 14.66 3.84
CA LEU A 91 4.96 14.50 3.35
C LEU A 91 5.24 13.48 2.20
N LEU A 92 4.24 12.87 1.54
CA LEU A 92 4.46 11.78 0.56
C LEU A 92 4.07 12.12 -0.88
N ALA A 93 4.70 13.12 -1.47
CA ALA A 93 4.71 13.27 -2.93
C ALA A 93 6.06 12.79 -3.51
N GLN A 94 6.44 11.54 -3.23
CA GLN A 94 7.39 10.83 -4.08
C GLN A 94 6.59 10.36 -5.29
N GLY A 95 6.60 11.18 -6.34
CA GLY A 95 5.73 11.04 -7.49
C GLY A 95 5.86 9.68 -8.19
N LYS A 96 4.73 9.15 -8.65
CA LYS A 96 4.67 8.00 -9.54
C LYS A 96 5.34 8.37 -10.86
N PHE A 97 6.41 7.66 -11.24
CA PHE A 97 7.02 7.80 -12.56
C PHE A 97 6.44 6.73 -13.48
N GLU A 98 5.92 7.12 -14.63
CA GLU A 98 5.36 6.18 -15.61
C GLU A 98 5.83 6.51 -17.02
N MET A 99 6.06 5.46 -17.79
CA MET A 99 6.36 5.55 -19.21
C MET A 99 5.47 4.56 -19.96
N MET A 100 4.79 5.07 -20.97
CA MET A 100 4.02 4.30 -21.94
C MET A 100 4.76 4.31 -23.29
N ASN A 101 4.35 3.43 -24.19
CA ASN A 101 4.92 3.30 -25.54
C ASN A 101 6.43 3.02 -25.53
N MET A 102 6.91 2.27 -24.54
CA MET A 102 8.24 1.65 -24.61
C MET A 102 8.28 0.60 -25.72
N ASP A 103 9.47 0.31 -26.23
CA ASP A 103 9.71 -0.75 -27.22
C ASP A 103 10.71 -1.78 -26.69
N MET A 104 10.42 -2.35 -25.51
CA MET A 104 11.31 -3.33 -24.88
C MET A 104 10.99 -4.73 -25.42
N LYS A 105 11.80 -5.20 -26.37
CA LYS A 105 11.66 -6.52 -27.02
C LYS A 105 12.53 -7.58 -26.33
N LEU A 106 12.31 -8.86 -26.65
CA LEU A 106 13.24 -9.92 -26.26
C LEU A 106 14.68 -9.61 -26.67
N GLY A 107 15.64 -9.94 -25.82
CA GLY A 107 17.05 -9.63 -25.95
C GLY A 107 17.44 -8.22 -25.52
N THR A 108 16.49 -7.30 -25.35
CA THR A 108 16.79 -5.92 -24.94
C THR A 108 17.07 -5.82 -23.45
N THR A 109 17.82 -4.79 -23.08
CA THR A 109 18.25 -4.51 -21.72
C THR A 109 17.85 -3.11 -21.31
N LEU A 110 17.05 -3.02 -20.24
CA LEU A 110 16.71 -1.78 -19.56
C LEU A 110 17.73 -1.53 -18.44
N LYS A 111 18.38 -0.37 -18.47
CA LYS A 111 19.21 0.14 -17.37
C LYS A 111 18.47 1.28 -16.71
N ILE A 112 18.22 1.18 -15.41
CA ILE A 112 17.58 2.23 -14.63
C ILE A 112 18.49 2.62 -13.47
N LYS A 113 18.75 3.92 -13.35
CA LYS A 113 19.51 4.52 -12.26
C LYS A 113 18.58 5.44 -11.49
N GLY A 114 18.66 5.41 -10.17
CA GLY A 114 17.85 6.27 -9.34
C GLY A 114 18.36 6.35 -7.91
N LYS A 115 17.77 7.26 -7.15
CA LYS A 115 18.04 7.47 -5.74
C LYS A 115 16.90 6.92 -4.90
N ILE A 116 17.23 6.10 -3.92
CA ILE A 116 16.28 5.60 -2.92
C ILE A 116 16.09 6.70 -1.87
N ALA A 117 14.85 7.01 -1.51
CA ALA A 117 14.56 7.98 -0.45
C ALA A 117 15.16 7.52 0.89
N ASN A 118 15.50 8.46 1.78
CA ASN A 118 16.15 8.15 3.06
C ASN A 118 15.25 7.37 4.02
N ASP A 119 13.95 7.57 3.89
CA ASP A 119 12.85 7.03 4.70
C ASP A 119 12.03 5.98 3.93
N ALA A 120 12.56 5.48 2.79
CA ALA A 120 11.86 4.48 1.99
C ALA A 120 11.68 3.17 2.78
N GLU A 121 10.45 2.71 2.92
CA GLU A 121 10.13 1.35 3.38
C GLU A 121 10.32 0.31 2.25
N GLY A 122 10.25 0.79 1.01
CA GLY A 122 10.46 0.01 -0.20
C GLY A 122 10.17 0.84 -1.45
N PHE A 123 10.30 0.20 -2.60
CA PHE A 123 9.90 0.77 -3.88
C PHE A 123 9.49 -0.34 -4.86
N VAL A 124 8.92 0.07 -5.98
CA VAL A 124 8.43 -0.85 -7.01
C VAL A 124 8.94 -0.40 -8.38
N ILE A 125 9.38 -1.37 -9.17
CA ILE A 125 9.62 -1.23 -10.61
C ILE A 125 8.71 -2.24 -11.32
N ASN A 126 7.79 -1.74 -12.13
CA ASN A 126 6.85 -2.53 -12.90
C ASN A 126 7.24 -2.52 -14.37
N LEU A 127 7.20 -3.68 -15.03
CA LEU A 127 7.33 -3.83 -16.48
C LEU A 127 6.17 -4.67 -17.01
N GLY A 128 5.57 -4.25 -18.12
CA GLY A 128 4.40 -4.94 -18.65
C GLY A 128 3.82 -4.36 -19.93
N GLN A 129 2.55 -4.68 -20.20
CA GLN A 129 1.75 -4.04 -21.26
C GLN A 129 1.04 -2.78 -20.77
N GLY A 130 0.75 -2.71 -19.46
CA GLY A 130 -0.01 -1.65 -18.84
C GLY A 130 -0.08 -1.84 -17.32
N ALA A 131 -0.78 -0.95 -16.62
CA ALA A 131 -0.85 -0.95 -15.16
C ALA A 131 -1.52 -2.20 -14.56
N ASP A 132 -2.36 -2.88 -15.34
CA ASP A 132 -3.09 -4.10 -14.99
C ASP A 132 -2.42 -5.39 -15.52
N LYS A 133 -1.45 -5.27 -16.42
CA LYS A 133 -0.75 -6.40 -17.04
C LYS A 133 0.75 -6.27 -16.85
N LEU A 134 1.25 -6.83 -15.76
CA LEU A 134 2.63 -6.74 -15.32
C LEU A 134 3.33 -8.10 -15.50
N ASN A 135 4.29 -8.13 -16.43
CA ASN A 135 5.17 -9.28 -16.60
C ASN A 135 6.17 -9.38 -15.45
N LEU A 136 6.64 -8.24 -14.94
CA LEU A 136 7.52 -8.16 -13.79
C LEU A 136 7.07 -7.03 -12.86
N HIS A 137 6.76 -7.38 -11.63
CA HIS A 137 6.62 -6.49 -10.50
C HIS A 137 7.81 -6.73 -9.57
N PHE A 138 8.83 -5.87 -9.64
CA PHE A 138 10.03 -5.95 -8.82
C PHE A 138 9.89 -5.01 -7.61
N ASN A 139 9.83 -5.58 -6.41
CA ASN A 139 9.51 -4.84 -5.19
C ASN A 139 10.48 -5.15 -4.04
N PRO A 140 11.58 -4.39 -3.93
CA PRO A 140 12.42 -4.39 -2.73
C PRO A 140 11.65 -3.81 -1.54
N ARG A 141 11.59 -4.59 -0.46
CA ARG A 141 10.98 -4.24 0.83
C ARG A 141 12.06 -4.21 1.90
N PHE A 142 12.44 -3.02 2.36
CA PHE A 142 13.53 -2.87 3.34
C PHE A 142 13.13 -3.38 4.73
N CYS A 143 11.86 -3.22 5.12
CA CYS A 143 11.35 -3.73 6.39
C CYS A 143 11.43 -5.27 6.50
N GLU A 144 11.24 -5.99 5.39
CA GLU A 144 11.36 -7.45 5.31
C GLU A 144 12.78 -7.91 4.95
N SER A 145 13.66 -7.00 4.54
CA SER A 145 14.98 -7.33 3.96
C SER A 145 14.90 -8.32 2.79
N THR A 146 13.87 -8.18 1.96
CA THR A 146 13.57 -9.10 0.84
C THR A 146 13.18 -8.31 -0.40
N ILE A 147 13.58 -8.82 -1.56
CA ILE A 147 13.05 -8.42 -2.86
C ILE A 147 11.93 -9.39 -3.24
N VAL A 148 10.72 -8.88 -3.42
CA VAL A 148 9.59 -9.66 -3.90
C VAL A 148 9.42 -9.41 -5.40
N CYS A 149 9.41 -10.48 -6.18
CA CYS A 149 9.06 -10.45 -7.59
C CYS A 149 7.73 -11.17 -7.83
N ASN A 150 6.87 -10.57 -8.64
CA ASN A 150 5.62 -11.20 -9.05
C ASN A 150 5.19 -10.78 -10.46
N SER A 151 4.11 -11.38 -10.94
CA SER A 151 3.39 -11.00 -12.16
C SER A 151 1.95 -10.62 -11.78
N ARG A 152 1.32 -9.78 -12.59
CA ARG A 152 -0.10 -9.41 -12.43
C ARG A 152 -0.81 -9.50 -13.78
N ASP A 153 -1.98 -10.13 -13.83
CA ASP A 153 -2.86 -10.16 -15.00
C ASP A 153 -4.27 -9.73 -14.60
N GLY A 154 -4.69 -8.55 -15.06
CA GLY A 154 -5.88 -7.88 -14.57
C GLY A 154 -5.75 -7.56 -13.08
N ASP A 155 -6.64 -8.11 -12.26
CA ASP A 155 -6.60 -7.94 -10.81
C ASP A 155 -5.98 -9.12 -10.06
N SER A 156 -5.46 -10.11 -10.80
CA SER A 156 -4.90 -11.33 -10.22
C SER A 156 -3.38 -11.25 -10.10
N TRP A 157 -2.88 -11.41 -8.89
CA TRP A 157 -1.45 -11.59 -8.63
C TRP A 157 -1.06 -13.06 -8.79
N GLY A 158 0.11 -13.30 -9.37
CA GLY A 158 0.71 -14.62 -9.43
C GLY A 158 1.32 -15.06 -8.10
N LYS A 159 2.06 -16.17 -8.11
CA LYS A 159 2.84 -16.63 -6.96
C LYS A 159 4.05 -15.73 -6.73
N GLU A 160 4.22 -15.20 -5.52
CA GLU A 160 5.42 -14.42 -5.16
C GLU A 160 6.70 -15.28 -5.29
N GLN A 161 7.76 -14.69 -5.81
CA GLN A 161 9.13 -15.17 -5.69
C GLN A 161 9.90 -14.20 -4.81
N ARG A 162 10.59 -14.72 -3.80
CA ARG A 162 11.30 -13.92 -2.81
C ARG A 162 12.79 -14.15 -2.95
N GLU A 163 13.56 -13.06 -3.01
CA GLU A 163 15.02 -13.05 -2.99
C GLU A 163 15.47 -12.30 -1.74
N ASN A 164 16.31 -12.93 -0.91
CA ASN A 164 16.77 -12.34 0.35
C ASN A 164 18.08 -11.56 0.19
N HIS A 165 18.64 -11.56 -1.02
CA HIS A 165 19.83 -10.79 -1.35
C HIS A 165 19.50 -9.32 -1.63
N ILE A 166 19.45 -8.50 -0.59
CA ILE A 166 19.35 -7.04 -0.70
C ILE A 166 20.71 -6.39 -0.43
N CYS A 167 21.27 -5.73 -1.46
CA CYS A 167 22.63 -5.16 -1.43
C CYS A 167 22.66 -3.63 -1.48
N PHE A 168 21.55 -2.99 -1.12
CA PHE A 168 21.37 -1.54 -1.14
C PHE A 168 20.43 -1.10 -0.02
N SER A 169 20.52 0.16 0.38
CA SER A 169 19.74 0.72 1.49
C SER A 169 19.10 2.07 1.13
N PRO A 170 18.09 2.52 1.89
CA PRO A 170 17.57 3.88 1.83
C PRO A 170 18.68 4.94 1.79
N GLY A 171 18.45 6.01 1.02
CA GLY A 171 19.41 7.11 0.80
C GLY A 171 20.48 6.86 -0.27
N SER A 172 20.64 5.62 -0.73
CA SER A 172 21.65 5.24 -1.72
C SER A 172 21.23 5.59 -3.15
N GLU A 173 22.21 5.88 -4.01
CA GLU A 173 22.03 5.88 -5.45
C GLU A 173 22.37 4.48 -6.01
N VAL A 174 21.47 3.90 -6.80
CA VAL A 174 21.57 2.52 -7.28
C VAL A 174 21.31 2.42 -8.78
N LYS A 175 21.83 1.36 -9.40
CA LYS A 175 21.58 1.00 -10.79
C LYS A 175 21.07 -0.44 -10.89
N PHE A 176 19.92 -0.62 -11.51
CA PHE A 176 19.40 -1.93 -11.89
C PHE A 176 19.55 -2.12 -13.40
N THR A 177 19.88 -3.35 -13.81
CA THR A 177 19.90 -3.74 -15.22
C THR A 177 18.97 -4.92 -15.40
N VAL A 178 17.90 -4.75 -16.19
CA VAL A 178 16.89 -5.76 -16.46
C VAL A 178 17.01 -6.19 -17.91
N THR A 179 17.43 -7.43 -18.14
CA THR A 179 17.44 -8.04 -19.48
C THR A 179 16.16 -8.87 -19.64
N PHE A 180 15.47 -8.67 -20.75
CA PHE A 180 14.23 -9.38 -21.07
C PHE A 180 14.50 -10.49 -22.08
N GLU A 181 14.33 -11.73 -21.65
CA GLU A 181 14.54 -12.94 -22.45
C GLU A 181 13.24 -13.71 -22.61
N SER A 182 13.22 -14.70 -23.50
CA SER A 182 12.00 -15.47 -23.79
C SER A 182 11.51 -16.27 -22.59
N ASP A 183 12.44 -16.79 -21.79
CA ASP A 183 12.18 -17.57 -20.57
C ASP A 183 11.90 -16.70 -19.35
N GLY A 184 12.38 -15.45 -19.33
CA GLY A 184 12.20 -14.58 -18.19
C GLY A 184 12.96 -13.26 -18.20
N PHE A 185 13.05 -12.70 -17.00
CA PHE A 185 13.75 -11.48 -16.68
C PHE A 185 15.01 -11.82 -15.92
N LYS A 186 16.12 -11.19 -16.30
CA LYS A 186 17.39 -11.24 -15.58
C LYS A 186 17.66 -9.85 -15.01
N VAL A 187 17.52 -9.71 -13.69
CA VAL A 187 17.71 -8.46 -12.96
C VAL A 187 19.07 -8.49 -12.28
N LYS A 188 20.00 -7.70 -12.79
CA LYS A 188 21.30 -7.47 -12.16
C LYS A 188 21.21 -6.33 -11.16
N LEU A 189 21.49 -6.64 -9.91
CA LEU A 189 21.51 -5.73 -8.76
C LEU A 189 22.80 -4.88 -8.75
N PRO A 190 22.87 -3.81 -7.93
CA PRO A 190 24.00 -2.89 -7.89
C PRO A 190 25.37 -3.54 -7.63
N ASP A 191 25.42 -4.60 -6.82
CA ASP A 191 26.64 -5.35 -6.52
C ASP A 191 27.02 -6.40 -7.58
N GLY A 192 26.17 -6.55 -8.59
CA GLY A 192 26.34 -7.52 -9.67
C GLY A 192 25.63 -8.86 -9.46
N HIS A 193 24.98 -9.08 -8.31
CA HIS A 193 24.14 -10.25 -8.09
C HIS A 193 23.02 -10.32 -9.14
N LEU A 194 22.71 -11.53 -9.61
CA LEU A 194 21.74 -11.76 -10.66
C LEU A 194 20.51 -12.50 -10.13
N LEU A 195 19.38 -11.82 -10.09
CA LEU A 195 18.06 -12.37 -9.81
C LEU A 195 17.39 -12.76 -11.14
N THR A 196 16.70 -13.89 -11.18
CA THR A 196 15.90 -14.30 -12.35
C THR A 196 14.42 -14.41 -11.98
N PHE A 197 13.53 -14.05 -12.91
CA PHE A 197 12.08 -14.17 -12.73
C PHE A 197 11.41 -14.65 -14.02
N PRO A 198 10.52 -15.66 -14.00
CA PRO A 198 9.95 -16.23 -15.23
C PRO A 198 8.99 -15.29 -15.95
N ASN A 199 8.99 -15.32 -17.29
CA ASN A 199 8.04 -14.55 -18.12
C ASN A 199 6.67 -15.26 -18.19
N ARG A 200 5.91 -15.18 -17.10
CA ARG A 200 4.66 -15.96 -16.94
C ARG A 200 3.55 -15.59 -17.92
N LEU A 201 3.50 -14.33 -18.37
CA LEU A 201 2.48 -13.86 -19.32
C LEU A 201 2.86 -14.14 -20.79
N GLY A 202 4.07 -14.64 -21.06
CA GLY A 202 4.50 -15.06 -22.39
C GLY A 202 4.59 -13.94 -23.44
N HIS A 203 4.57 -12.68 -23.03
CA HIS A 203 4.74 -11.56 -23.96
C HIS A 203 6.18 -11.53 -24.49
N SER A 204 6.36 -11.08 -25.74
CA SER A 204 7.67 -10.92 -26.40
C SER A 204 8.10 -9.46 -26.56
N HIS A 205 7.27 -8.54 -26.06
CA HIS A 205 7.44 -7.09 -26.15
C HIS A 205 6.76 -6.46 -24.94
N LEU A 206 7.32 -5.39 -24.36
CA LEU A 206 6.76 -4.65 -23.22
C LEU A 206 6.72 -3.15 -23.55
N SER A 207 5.56 -2.55 -23.33
CA SER A 207 5.26 -1.15 -23.66
C SER A 207 5.13 -0.23 -22.45
N TYR A 208 5.21 -0.78 -21.23
CA TYR A 208 4.91 -0.06 -20.01
C TYR A 208 6.01 -0.27 -18.96
N LEU A 209 6.43 0.85 -18.36
CA LEU A 209 7.25 0.91 -17.15
C LEU A 209 6.57 1.84 -16.14
N SER A 210 6.51 1.42 -14.88
CA SER A 210 6.25 2.36 -13.79
C SER A 210 7.16 2.14 -12.60
N VAL A 211 7.45 3.24 -11.92
CA VAL A 211 8.20 3.29 -10.68
C VAL A 211 7.34 3.94 -9.62
N GLN A 212 7.25 3.31 -8.46
CA GLN A 212 6.41 3.73 -7.35
C GLN A 212 7.17 3.60 -6.01
N GLY A 213 6.71 4.31 -4.98
CA GLY A 213 7.32 4.31 -3.67
C GLY A 213 8.58 5.16 -3.60
N GLY A 214 9.50 4.82 -2.69
CA GLY A 214 10.66 5.64 -2.35
C GLY A 214 11.83 5.54 -3.32
N PHE A 215 11.59 5.58 -4.65
CA PHE A 215 12.64 5.53 -5.66
C PHE A 215 12.46 6.62 -6.73
N SER A 216 13.40 7.57 -6.76
CA SER A 216 13.43 8.66 -7.73
C SER A 216 14.33 8.28 -8.90
N VAL A 217 13.76 8.17 -10.10
CA VAL A 217 14.51 7.84 -11.32
C VAL A 217 15.40 9.02 -11.73
N CYS A 218 16.70 8.79 -11.84
CA CYS A 218 17.68 9.77 -12.33
C CYS A 218 17.96 9.61 -13.83
N SER A 219 18.03 8.37 -14.31
CA SER A 219 18.26 8.07 -15.71
C SER A 219 17.72 6.70 -16.08
N PHE A 220 17.26 6.54 -17.31
CA PHE A 220 16.95 5.23 -17.89
C PHE A 220 17.57 5.11 -19.28
N LYS A 221 17.90 3.88 -19.68
CA LYS A 221 18.44 3.57 -21.00
C LYS A 221 17.92 2.20 -21.44
N LEU A 222 17.29 2.14 -22.61
CA LEU A 222 16.92 0.89 -23.27
C LEU A 222 17.95 0.60 -24.37
N GLN A 223 18.43 -0.64 -24.45
CA GLN A 223 19.47 -1.07 -25.40
C GLN A 223 19.16 -2.44 -25.98
#